data_AF-A0A973DK57-F1
#
_entry.id   AF-A0A973DK57-F1
#
_cell.length_a   1.000
_cell.length_b   1.000
_cell.length_c   1.000
_cell.angle_alpha   90.00
_cell.angle_beta   90.00
_cell.angle_gamma   90.00
#
_symmetry.space_group_name_H-M   'P 1'
#
loop_
_entity.id
_entity.type
_entity.pdbx_description
1 polymer ?
#
loop_
_entity_poly.entity_id
_entity_poly.type
_entity_poly.pdbx_seq_one_letter_code
_entity_poly.pdbx_strand_id
1 'polypeptide(L)' 'MVTSPLYAVIDLGSNSFHMLITRLVAQSVQVVDKVKRKVRLASGLNEHNQLDDAAFARGLECLSFFAERLQDIPTDNIR' A
#
# COMPACT_ATOMS: atom_id res chain seq x y z
N MET A 1 25.82 11.78 6.46
CA MET A 1 25.10 11.81 5.17
C MET A 1 23.65 12.14 5.47
N VAL A 2 23.09 13.17 4.84
CA VAL A 2 21.66 13.43 4.97
C VAL A 2 20.94 12.37 4.16
N THR A 3 20.19 11.48 4.82
CA THR A 3 19.34 10.51 4.15
C THR A 3 18.15 11.26 3.54
N SER A 4 17.93 11.12 2.24
CA SER A 4 16.73 11.65 1.61
C SER A 4 15.48 11.02 2.23
N PRO A 5 14.43 11.80 2.54
CA PRO A 5 13.22 11.25 3.14
C PRO A 5 12.55 10.24 2.20
N LEU A 6 12.03 9.16 2.79
CA LEU A 6 11.19 8.19 2.11
C LEU A 6 9.75 8.72 2.03
N TYR A 7 9.07 8.36 0.94
CA TYR A 7 7.65 8.58 0.71
C TYR A 7 7.00 7.27 0.31
N ALA A 8 5.78 7.03 0.77
CA ALA A 8 4.98 5.89 0.35
C ALA A 8 3.63 6.31 -0.20
N VAL A 9 3.17 5.60 -1.22
CA VAL A 9 1.81 5.69 -1.74
C VAL A 9 1.17 4.32 -1.71
N ILE A 10 -0.05 4.22 -1.20
CA ILE A 10 -0.84 3.00 -1.15
C ILE A 10 -2.12 3.20 -1.97
N ASP A 11 -2.38 2.25 -2.87
CA ASP A 11 -3.59 2.20 -3.69
C ASP A 11 -4.37 0.93 -3.37
N LEU A 12 -5.62 1.08 -2.92
CA LEU A 12 -6.49 -0.02 -2.51
C LEU A 12 -7.48 -0.36 -3.63
N GLY A 13 -6.96 -0.96 -4.71
CA GLY A 13 -7.77 -1.35 -5.86
C GLY A 13 -8.69 -2.55 -5.59
N SER A 14 -9.76 -2.65 -6.38
CA SER A 14 -10.78 -3.70 -6.24
C SER A 14 -10.25 -5.13 -6.49
N ASN A 15 -9.20 -5.28 -7.28
CA ASN A 15 -8.53 -6.58 -7.53
C ASN A 15 -7.21 -6.70 -6.77
N SER A 16 -6.41 -5.64 -6.71
CA SER A 16 -5.08 -5.66 -6.11
C SER A 16 -4.81 -4.39 -5.35
N PHE A 17 -4.09 -4.54 -4.24
CA PHE A 17 -3.50 -3.41 -3.53
C PHE A 17 -2.07 -3.20 -4.02
N HIS A 18 -1.66 -1.95 -4.09
CA HIS A 18 -0.34 -1.53 -4.51
C HIS A 18 0.30 -0.65 -3.45
N MET A 19 1.61 -0.80 -3.27
CA MET A 19 2.42 0.11 -2.46
C MET A 19 3.65 0.51 -3.28
N LEU A 20 3.98 1.80 -3.29
CA LEU A 20 5.18 2.33 -3.91
C LEU A 20 5.96 3.15 -2.88
N ILE A 21 7.21 2.78 -2.62
CA ILE A 21 8.12 3.54 -1.76
C ILE A 21 9.14 4.24 -2.65
N THR A 22 9.33 5.54 -2.43
CA THR A 22 10.25 6.37 -3.21
C THR A 22 11.09 7.27 -2.31
N ARG A 23 12.14 7.86 -2.90
CA ARG A 23 12.96 8.90 -2.27
C ARG A 23 13.34 9.95 -3.29
N LEU A 24 13.57 11.18 -2.82
CA LEU A 24 14.04 12.28 -3.66
C LEU A 24 15.57 12.41 -3.56
N VAL A 25 16.29 12.14 -4.64
CA VAL A 25 17.77 12.26 -4.70
C VAL A 25 18.13 13.19 -5.84
N ALA A 26 18.85 14.29 -5.54
CA ALA A 26 19.29 15.27 -6.54
C ALA A 26 18.14 15.72 -7.48
N GLN A 27 16.96 16.03 -6.91
CA GLN A 27 15.74 16.44 -7.62
C GLN A 27 15.12 15.36 -8.51
N SER A 28 15.58 14.11 -8.43
CA SER A 28 15.00 12.96 -9.12
C SER A 28 14.31 12.01 -8.15
N VAL A 29 13.15 11.49 -8.53
CA VAL A 29 12.42 10.48 -7.77
C VAL A 29 13.01 9.12 -8.08
N GLN A 30 13.49 8.42 -7.07
CA GLN A 30 13.95 7.04 -7.17
C GLN A 30 12.95 6.11 -6.49
N VAL A 31 12.57 5.04 -7.20
CA VAL A 31 11.80 3.94 -6.60
C VAL A 31 12.71 3.12 -5.71
N VAL A 32 12.29 2.88 -4.47
CA VAL A 32 12.99 2.08 -3.47
C VAL A 32 12.38 0.68 -3.40
N ASP A 33 11.05 0.59 -3.29
CA ASP A 33 10.32 -0.67 -3.29
C ASP A 33 8.98 -0.49 -4.01
N LYS A 34 8.47 -1.57 -4.58
CA LYS A 34 7.15 -1.64 -5.17
C LYS A 34 6.53 -2.98 -4.87
N VAL A 35 5.36 -2.96 -4.25
CA VAL A 35 4.59 -4.16 -3.94
C VAL A 35 3.25 -4.14 -4.66
N LYS A 36 2.85 -5.32 -5.14
CA LYS A 36 1.49 -5.61 -5.61
C LYS A 36 1.00 -6.91 -4.99
N ARG A 37 -0.15 -6.88 -4.32
CA ARG A 37 -0.81 -8.09 -3.79
C ARG A 37 -2.23 -8.20 -4.33
N LYS A 38 -2.60 -9.37 -4.85
CA LYS A 38 -3.98 -9.66 -5.27
C LYS A 38 -4.82 -9.89 -4.02
N VAL A 39 -5.72 -8.96 -3.73
CA VAL A 39 -6.65 -9.03 -2.59
C VAL A 39 -8.03 -9.50 -3.04
N ARG A 40 -8.42 -9.14 -4.27
CA ARG A 40 -9.71 -9.47 -4.89
C ARG A 40 -10.88 -9.08 -3.98
N LEU A 41 -10.97 -7.79 -3.65
CA LEU A 41 -12.12 -7.23 -2.94
C LEU A 41 -13.40 -7.38 -3.76
N ALA A 42 -13.32 -7.12 -5.07
CA ALA A 42 -14.48 -7.18 -5.98
C ALA A 42 -15.19 -8.53 -5.96
N SER A 43 -14.45 -9.64 -5.77
CA SER A 43 -15.06 -10.97 -5.74
C SER A 43 -15.81 -11.28 -4.46
N GLY A 44 -15.65 -10.46 -3.41
CA GLY A 44 -16.41 -10.58 -2.17
C GLY A 44 -17.48 -9.49 -2.01
N LEU A 45 -17.74 -8.68 -3.04
CA LEU A 45 -18.82 -7.69 -2.99
C LEU A 45 -20.18 -8.35 -3.27
N ASN A 46 -21.16 -8.09 -2.40
CA ASN A 46 -22.55 -8.43 -2.66
C ASN A 46 -23.27 -7.31 -3.46
N GLU A 47 -24.56 -7.52 -3.75
CA GLU A 47 -25.40 -6.57 -4.50
C GLU A 47 -25.55 -5.19 -3.82
N HIS A 48 -25.24 -5.09 -2.53
CA HIS A 48 -25.24 -3.86 -1.75
C HIS A 48 -23.85 -3.23 -1.61
N ASN A 49 -22.85 -3.71 -2.38
CA ASN A 49 -21.44 -3.30 -2.30
C ASN A 49 -20.80 -3.50 -0.92
N GLN A 50 -21.25 -4.51 -0.18
CA GLN A 50 -20.63 -4.91 1.09
C GLN A 50 -19.68 -6.07 0.84
N LEU A 51 -18.51 -6.02 1.49
CA LEU A 51 -17.53 -7.10 1.46
C LEU A 51 -17.98 -8.25 2.35
N ASP A 52 -17.80 -9.48 1.87
CA ASP A 52 -17.80 -10.66 2.73
C ASP A 52 -16.59 -10.68 3.68
N ASP A 53 -16.70 -11.48 4.74
CA ASP A 53 -15.67 -11.59 5.77
C ASP A 53 -14.32 -12.05 5.19
N ALA A 54 -14.35 -12.91 4.17
CA ALA A 54 -13.15 -13.46 3.55
C ALA A 54 -12.37 -12.38 2.78
N ALA A 55 -13.06 -11.51 2.04
CA ALA A 55 -12.47 -10.39 1.32
C ALA A 55 -11.96 -9.31 2.28
N PHE A 56 -12.71 -9.04 3.34
CA PHE A 56 -12.27 -8.13 4.39
C PHE A 56 -11.01 -8.63 5.08
N ALA A 57 -10.96 -9.91 5.46
CA ALA A 57 -9.78 -10.53 6.10
C ALA A 57 -8.54 -10.48 5.19
N ARG A 58 -8.68 -10.79 3.88
CA ARG A 58 -7.57 -10.65 2.91
C ARG A 58 -7.09 -9.19 2.81
N GLY A 59 -8.02 -8.23 2.87
CA GLY A 59 -7.70 -6.80 2.86
C GLY A 59 -6.86 -6.41 4.08
N LEU A 60 -7.30 -6.79 5.27
CA LEU A 60 -6.58 -6.54 6.52
C LEU A 60 -5.19 -7.19 6.53
N GLU A 61 -5.08 -8.45 6.11
CA GLU A 61 -3.80 -9.15 6.02
C GLU A 61 -2.81 -8.40 5.10
N CYS A 62 -3.29 -7.89 3.97
CA CYS A 62 -2.47 -7.09 3.07
C CYS A 62 -2.04 -5.76 3.69
N LEU A 63 -2.92 -5.10 4.44
CA LEU A 63 -2.63 -3.84 5.13
C LEU A 63 -1.63 -4.04 6.28
N SER A 64 -1.74 -5.13 7.05
CA SER A 64 -0.76 -5.49 8.07
C SER A 64 0.63 -5.69 7.47
N PHE A 65 0.71 -6.40 6.34
CA PHE A 65 1.96 -6.55 5.60
C PHE A 65 2.54 -5.22 5.08
N PHE A 66 1.68 -4.27 4.64
CA PHE A 66 2.16 -2.93 4.28
C PHE A 66 2.66 -2.17 5.52
N ALA A 67 1.96 -2.25 6.65
CA ALA A 67 2.35 -1.58 7.89
C ALA A 67 3.77 -1.96 8.36
N GLU A 68 4.17 -3.23 8.21
CA GLU A 68 5.53 -3.70 8.49
C GLU A 68 6.60 -2.99 7.64
N ARG A 69 6.26 -2.58 6.42
CA ARG A 69 7.18 -1.94 5.46
C ARG A 69 7.20 -0.42 5.55
N LEU A 70 6.21 0.16 6.23
CA LEU A 70 6.09 1.61 6.42
C LEU A 70 6.78 2.10 7.70
N GLN A 71 7.37 1.22 8.52
CA GLN A 71 7.92 1.55 9.84
C GLN A 71 8.96 2.69 9.81
N ASP A 72 9.74 2.79 8.73
CA ASP A 72 10.80 3.80 8.57
C ASP A 72 10.34 5.07 7.81
N ILE A 73 9.03 5.18 7.50
CA ILE A 73 8.49 6.27 6.70
C ILE A 73 7.70 7.21 7.62
N PRO A 74 8.04 8.52 7.67
CA PRO A 74 7.27 9.49 8.41
C PRO A 74 5.79 9.46 7.98
N THR A 75 4.87 9.52 8.93
CA THR A 75 3.42 9.45 8.65
C THR A 75 2.96 10.52 7.67
N ASP A 76 3.55 11.72 7.76
CA ASP A 76 3.25 12.85 6.86
C ASP A 76 3.64 12.58 5.40
N ASN A 77 4.49 11.57 5.15
CA ASN A 77 4.98 11.15 3.84
C ASN A 77 4.27 9.90 3.29
N ILE A 78 3.22 9.42 3.95
CA ILE A 78 2.40 8.29 3.49
C ILE A 78 1.09 8.86 2.90
N ARG A 79 0.70 8.39 1.71
CA ARG A 79 -0.54 8.78 1.02
C ARG A 79 -1.33 7.58 0.53
#